data_AF-A0AAX3UEB0-F1
#
_entry.id   AF-A0AAX3UEB0-F1
#
_cell.length_a   1.000
_cell.length_b   1.000
_cell.length_c   1.000
_cell.angle_alpha   90.00
_cell.angle_beta   90.00
_cell.angle_gamma   90.00
#
_symmetry.space_group_name_H-M   'P 1'
#
loop_
_entity.id
_entity.type
_entity.pdbx_description
1 polymer ?
#
loop_
_entity_poly.entity_id
_entity_poly.type
_entity_poly.pdbx_seq_one_letter_code
_entity_poly.pdbx_strand_id
1 'polypeptide(L)'
;MWAISKQKVANFIGRMTQSMHLDTKKILTWYSYILFIAPILFWALIAMRSAASGQTLRMIIMKQPAVAIATIIAIVDFVLGYYLLLNKQKVLINRQTYRFVMVSQMLGQMLVGNLLCVVLAILGVYRAKALPKTQASVNPIMMAASIAAAVLLLGCFMLILLLEF
;
A
#
# COMPACT_ATOMS: atom_id res chain seq x y z
N MET A 1 21.58 22.73 -7.46
CA MET A 1 21.75 21.34 -6.96
C MET A 1 20.47 20.49 -7.00
N TRP A 2 19.27 21.06 -6.90
CA TRP A 2 18.01 20.29 -6.87
C TRP A 2 17.62 19.60 -8.20
N ALA A 3 17.95 20.21 -9.35
CA ALA A 3 17.68 19.63 -10.67
C ALA A 3 18.50 18.35 -10.94
N ILE A 4 19.77 18.32 -10.52
CA ILE A 4 20.67 17.17 -10.68
C ILE A 4 20.17 15.97 -9.87
N SER A 5 19.66 16.20 -8.66
CA SER A 5 19.03 15.16 -7.81
C SER A 5 17.78 14.56 -8.47
N LYS A 6 16.86 15.39 -8.97
CA LYS A 6 15.66 14.93 -9.67
C LYS A 6 16.00 14.10 -10.92
N GLN A 7 17.01 14.50 -11.66
CA GLN A 7 17.47 13.78 -12.86
C GLN A 7 18.12 12.44 -12.49
N LYS A 8 18.90 12.38 -11.41
CA LYS A 8 19.50 11.13 -10.90
C LYS A 8 18.43 10.14 -10.43
N VAL A 9 17.45 10.61 -9.67
CA VAL A 9 16.31 9.79 -9.20
C VAL A 9 15.46 9.32 -10.37
N ALA A 10 15.15 10.19 -11.35
CA ALA A 10 14.44 9.81 -12.56
C ALA A 10 15.21 8.77 -13.39
N ASN A 11 16.54 8.89 -13.49
CA ASN A 11 17.38 7.94 -14.21
C ASN A 11 17.52 6.61 -13.47
N PHE A 12 17.50 6.59 -12.14
CA PHE A 12 17.49 5.36 -11.33
C PHE A 12 16.15 4.64 -11.44
N ILE A 13 15.03 5.37 -11.28
CA ILE A 13 13.68 4.87 -11.50
C ILE A 13 13.54 4.35 -12.93
N GLY A 14 14.03 5.11 -13.92
CA GLY A 14 14.04 4.72 -15.33
C GLY A 14 14.73 3.39 -15.55
N ARG A 15 15.97 3.25 -15.05
CA ARG A 15 16.76 2.01 -15.15
C ARG A 15 16.11 0.82 -14.47
N MET A 16 15.59 0.99 -13.24
CA MET A 16 14.92 -0.10 -12.52
C MET A 16 13.62 -0.54 -13.22
N THR A 17 12.86 0.41 -13.75
CA THR A 17 11.61 0.11 -14.47
C THR A 17 11.89 -0.55 -15.83
N GLN A 18 13.00 -0.19 -16.47
CA GLN A 18 13.42 -0.71 -17.78
C GLN A 18 14.10 -2.08 -17.66
N SER A 19 14.89 -2.33 -16.60
CA SER A 19 15.50 -3.66 -16.37
C SER A 19 14.47 -4.73 -16.02
N MET A 20 13.37 -4.36 -15.35
CA MET A 20 12.32 -5.29 -14.94
C MET A 20 11.12 -5.37 -15.91
N HIS A 21 11.14 -4.65 -17.04
CA HIS A 21 9.97 -4.51 -17.94
C HIS A 21 8.67 -4.23 -17.17
N LEU A 22 8.75 -3.30 -16.21
CA LEU A 22 7.66 -2.98 -15.28
C LEU A 22 6.64 -2.05 -15.96
N ASP A 23 5.60 -2.65 -16.51
CA ASP A 23 4.41 -1.94 -16.97
C ASP A 23 3.49 -1.58 -15.79
N THR A 24 2.63 -0.57 -15.96
CA THR A 24 1.61 -0.14 -14.98
C THR A 24 0.77 -1.29 -14.44
N LYS A 25 0.44 -2.29 -15.29
CA LYS A 25 -0.25 -3.52 -14.92
C LYS A 25 0.58 -4.38 -13.96
N LYS A 26 1.87 -4.59 -14.24
CA LYS A 26 2.76 -5.38 -13.38
C LYS A 26 2.98 -4.66 -12.05
N ILE A 27 3.21 -3.35 -12.06
CA ILE A 27 3.37 -2.55 -10.84
C ILE A 27 2.15 -2.69 -9.94
N LEU A 28 0.94 -2.52 -10.49
CA LEU A 28 -0.29 -2.68 -9.72
C LEU A 28 -0.45 -4.12 -9.20
N THR A 29 -0.11 -5.12 -10.02
CA THR A 29 -0.22 -6.53 -9.61
C THR A 29 0.72 -6.86 -8.45
N TRP A 30 2.00 -6.47 -8.57
CA TRP A 30 2.98 -6.65 -7.50
C TRP A 30 2.59 -5.89 -6.24
N TYR A 31 2.17 -4.63 -6.38
CA TYR A 31 1.69 -3.81 -5.28
C TYR A 31 0.58 -4.54 -4.51
N SER A 32 -0.44 -5.00 -5.21
CA SER A 32 -1.57 -5.69 -4.57
C SER A 32 -1.17 -7.03 -3.95
N TYR A 33 -0.22 -7.77 -4.54
CA TYR A 33 0.29 -9.00 -3.93
C TYR A 33 1.04 -8.73 -2.63
N ILE A 34 1.89 -7.71 -2.59
CA ILE A 34 2.62 -7.37 -1.37
C ILE A 34 1.66 -6.89 -0.28
N LEU A 35 0.68 -6.07 -0.65
CA LEU A 35 -0.37 -5.62 0.26
C LEU A 35 -1.22 -6.78 0.80
N PHE A 36 -1.38 -7.85 0.03
CA PHE A 36 -2.12 -9.05 0.43
C PHE A 36 -1.28 -10.04 1.25
N ILE A 37 -0.01 -10.25 0.88
CA ILE A 37 0.87 -11.25 1.49
C ILE A 37 1.45 -10.75 2.82
N ALA A 38 1.84 -9.48 2.92
CA ALA A 38 2.44 -8.93 4.14
C ALA A 38 1.54 -9.10 5.38
N PRO A 39 0.21 -8.84 5.31
CA PRO A 39 -0.72 -9.16 6.38
C PRO A 39 -0.75 -10.64 6.76
N ILE A 40 -0.70 -11.56 5.78
CA ILE A 40 -0.71 -13.00 6.04
C ILE A 40 0.55 -13.42 6.81
N LEU A 41 1.71 -12.88 6.42
CA LEU A 41 2.95 -13.10 7.17
C LEU A 41 2.87 -12.54 8.59
N PHE A 42 2.28 -11.36 8.76
CA PHE A 42 2.04 -10.78 10.09
C PHE A 42 1.14 -11.68 10.94
N TRP A 43 0.04 -12.20 10.39
CA TRP A 43 -0.82 -13.16 11.09
C TRP A 43 -0.07 -14.45 11.47
N ALA A 44 0.77 -14.97 10.57
CA ALA A 44 1.60 -16.14 10.86
C ALA A 44 2.57 -15.87 12.02
N LEU A 45 3.21 -14.69 12.06
CA LEU A 45 4.09 -14.29 13.16
C LEU A 45 3.36 -14.18 14.50
N ILE A 46 2.16 -13.59 14.53
CA ILE A 46 1.36 -13.55 15.77
C ILE A 46 0.96 -14.96 16.19
N ALA A 47 0.55 -15.83 15.26
CA ALA A 47 0.21 -17.22 15.56
C ALA A 47 1.39 -18.00 16.14
N MET A 48 2.60 -17.84 15.58
CA MET A 48 3.82 -18.42 16.13
C MET A 48 4.12 -17.90 17.54
N ARG A 49 3.96 -16.59 17.76
CA ARG A 49 4.15 -15.97 19.07
C ARG A 49 3.13 -16.45 20.10
N SER A 50 1.88 -16.67 19.68
CA SER A 50 0.82 -17.27 20.49
C SER A 50 1.20 -18.68 20.92
N ALA A 51 1.66 -19.51 19.99
CA ALA A 51 2.13 -20.87 20.29
C ALA A 51 3.34 -20.87 21.24
N ALA A 52 4.33 -20.00 21.01
CA ALA A 52 5.55 -19.95 21.81
C ALA A 52 5.33 -19.41 23.24
N SER A 53 4.38 -18.51 23.43
CA SER A 53 4.10 -17.90 24.74
C SER A 53 3.01 -18.61 25.54
N GLY A 54 2.33 -19.60 24.95
CA GLY A 54 1.15 -20.25 25.53
C GLY A 54 -0.05 -19.32 25.73
N GLN A 55 0.01 -18.08 25.23
CA GLN A 55 -1.05 -17.10 25.33
C GLN A 55 -1.93 -17.16 24.10
N THR A 56 -3.24 -16.97 24.26
CA THR A 56 -4.15 -16.85 23.12
C THR A 56 -3.87 -15.58 22.31
N LEU A 57 -4.15 -15.63 21.00
CA LEU A 57 -4.08 -14.48 20.09
C LEU A 57 -4.75 -13.23 20.66
N ARG A 58 -5.95 -13.39 21.23
CA ARG A 58 -6.70 -12.33 21.90
C ARG A 58 -5.91 -11.69 23.04
N MET A 59 -5.25 -12.50 23.87
CA MET A 59 -4.50 -12.01 25.01
C MET A 59 -3.25 -11.22 24.58
N ILE A 60 -2.55 -11.66 23.53
CA ILE A 60 -1.40 -10.93 22.97
C ILE A 60 -1.83 -9.56 22.44
N ILE A 61 -2.93 -9.51 21.68
CA ILE A 61 -3.50 -8.28 21.13
C ILE A 61 -3.92 -7.32 22.26
N MET A 62 -4.61 -7.83 23.30
CA MET A 62 -5.08 -7.00 24.41
C MET A 62 -3.95 -6.50 25.32
N LYS A 63 -2.85 -7.25 25.45
CA LYS A 63 -1.71 -6.86 26.28
C LYS A 63 -0.78 -5.87 25.58
N GLN A 64 -0.77 -5.84 24.25
CA GLN A 64 0.16 -5.02 23.47
C GLN A 64 -0.62 -4.14 22.48
N PRO A 65 -0.89 -2.87 22.82
CA PRO A 65 -1.69 -2.00 21.97
C PRO A 65 -1.06 -1.77 20.59
N ALA A 66 0.27 -1.76 20.50
CA ALA A 66 0.99 -1.73 19.22
C ALA A 66 0.65 -2.94 18.31
N VAL A 67 0.52 -4.15 18.87
CA VAL A 67 0.12 -5.35 18.11
C VAL A 67 -1.33 -5.25 17.68
N ALA A 68 -2.21 -4.67 18.50
CA ALA A 68 -3.60 -4.42 18.12
C ALA A 68 -3.70 -3.45 16.95
N ILE A 69 -2.97 -2.34 16.97
CA ILE A 69 -2.95 -1.38 15.87
C ILE A 69 -2.37 -2.01 14.60
N ALA A 70 -1.26 -2.75 14.71
CA ALA A 70 -0.68 -3.48 13.58
C ALA A 70 -1.65 -4.52 13.00
N THR A 71 -2.50 -5.13 13.83
CA THR A 71 -3.57 -6.02 13.36
C THR A 71 -4.63 -5.29 12.55
N ILE A 72 -5.03 -4.09 12.97
CA ILE A 72 -5.97 -3.25 12.20
C ILE A 72 -5.36 -2.88 10.85
N ILE A 73 -4.10 -2.42 10.83
CA ILE A 73 -3.36 -2.10 9.60
C ILE A 73 -3.33 -3.32 8.68
N ALA A 74 -2.96 -4.50 9.20
CA ALA A 74 -2.91 -5.74 8.43
C ALA A 74 -4.26 -6.10 7.80
N ILE A 75 -5.38 -5.91 8.51
CA ILE A 75 -6.73 -6.16 7.95
C ILE A 75 -7.03 -5.18 6.82
N VAL A 76 -6.75 -3.89 7.01
CA VAL A 76 -6.98 -2.85 5.99
C VAL A 76 -6.17 -3.15 4.73
N ASP A 77 -4.88 -3.45 4.89
CA ASP A 77 -3.97 -3.79 3.80
C ASP A 77 -4.42 -5.07 3.06
N PHE A 78 -4.86 -6.09 3.80
CA PHE A 78 -5.34 -7.34 3.23
C PHE A 78 -6.57 -7.13 2.35
N VAL A 79 -7.59 -6.44 2.90
CA VAL A 79 -8.85 -6.16 2.18
C VAL A 79 -8.60 -5.31 0.96
N LEU A 80 -7.76 -4.29 1.08
CA LEU A 80 -7.43 -3.39 -0.02
C LEU A 80 -6.62 -4.09 -1.11
N GLY A 81 -5.66 -4.95 -0.73
CA GLY A 81 -4.83 -5.70 -1.64
C GLY A 81 -5.68 -6.68 -2.45
N TYR A 82 -6.58 -7.38 -1.77
CA TYR A 82 -7.57 -8.26 -2.40
C TYR A 82 -8.49 -7.49 -3.36
N TYR A 83 -9.02 -6.35 -2.92
CA TYR A 83 -9.92 -5.53 -3.75
C TYR A 83 -9.23 -5.01 -5.03
N LEU A 84 -7.95 -4.60 -4.93
CA LEU A 84 -7.14 -4.18 -6.07
C LEU A 84 -6.80 -5.34 -7.01
N LEU A 85 -6.56 -6.55 -6.50
CA LEU A 85 -6.33 -7.74 -7.33
C LEU A 85 -7.56 -8.06 -8.19
N LEU A 86 -8.77 -7.99 -7.62
CA LEU A 86 -10.02 -8.26 -8.34
C LEU A 86 -10.36 -7.16 -9.35
N ASN A 87 -10.19 -5.89 -8.97
CA ASN A 87 -10.63 -4.76 -9.79
C ASN A 87 -9.50 -4.12 -10.61
N LYS A 88 -8.37 -4.80 -10.78
CA LYS A 88 -7.17 -4.29 -11.47
C LYS A 88 -7.45 -3.67 -12.84
N GLN A 89 -8.33 -4.27 -13.64
CA GLN A 89 -8.67 -3.74 -14.97
C GLN A 89 -9.39 -2.39 -14.86
N LYS A 90 -10.31 -2.25 -13.91
CA LYS A 90 -11.05 -1.00 -13.65
C LYS A 90 -10.11 0.14 -13.22
N VAL A 91 -9.02 -0.18 -12.53
CA VAL A 91 -8.00 0.80 -12.14
C VAL A 91 -7.16 1.22 -13.35
N LEU A 92 -6.80 0.29 -14.23
CA LEU A 92 -5.93 0.54 -15.38
C LEU A 92 -6.63 1.26 -16.55
N ILE A 93 -7.96 1.20 -16.64
CA ILE A 93 -8.75 1.85 -17.71
C ILE A 93 -8.61 3.38 -17.72
N ASN A 94 -8.44 4.00 -16.55
CA ASN A 94 -8.37 5.45 -16.43
C ASN A 94 -7.11 5.87 -15.67
N ARG A 95 -6.26 6.65 -16.36
CA ARG A 95 -5.04 7.26 -15.80
C ARG A 95 -5.29 8.04 -14.51
N GLN A 96 -6.40 8.76 -14.40
CA GLN A 96 -6.73 9.57 -13.22
C GLN A 96 -7.08 8.69 -12.02
N THR A 97 -7.92 7.66 -12.22
CA THR A 97 -8.21 6.64 -11.19
C THR A 97 -6.92 5.96 -10.72
N TYR A 98 -6.10 5.47 -11.65
CA TYR A 98 -4.84 4.81 -11.33
C TYR A 98 -3.90 5.71 -10.53
N ARG A 99 -3.71 6.95 -10.99
CA ARG A 99 -2.82 7.91 -10.32
C ARG A 99 -3.35 8.26 -8.92
N PHE A 100 -4.66 8.45 -8.77
CA PHE A 100 -5.26 8.75 -7.48
C PHE A 100 -5.06 7.61 -6.49
N VAL A 101 -5.35 6.37 -6.91
CA VAL A 101 -5.10 5.16 -6.11
C VAL A 101 -3.64 5.10 -5.68
N MET A 102 -2.70 5.21 -6.63
CA MET A 102 -1.27 5.11 -6.32
C MET A 102 -0.77 6.23 -5.39
N VAL A 103 -1.25 7.47 -5.52
CA VAL A 103 -0.87 8.56 -4.60
C VAL A 103 -1.44 8.34 -3.21
N SER A 104 -2.73 7.99 -3.10
CA SER A 104 -3.37 7.67 -1.82
C SER A 104 -2.65 6.53 -1.10
N GLN A 105 -2.31 5.48 -1.86
CA GLN A 105 -1.55 4.34 -1.38
C GLN A 105 -0.14 4.71 -0.95
N MET A 106 0.57 5.54 -1.71
CA MET A 106 1.90 6.02 -1.34
C MET A 106 1.90 6.72 0.02
N LEU A 107 0.91 7.59 0.27
CA LEU A 107 0.78 8.30 1.54
C LEU A 107 0.41 7.33 2.67
N GLY A 108 -0.60 6.48 2.48
CA GLY A 108 -1.03 5.53 3.50
C GLY A 108 0.08 4.56 3.92
N GLN A 109 0.79 3.98 2.95
CA GLN A 109 1.86 3.01 3.21
C GLN A 109 3.11 3.65 3.82
N MET A 110 3.35 4.94 3.58
CA MET A 110 4.41 5.69 4.25
C MET A 110 4.14 5.84 5.75
N LEU A 111 2.88 6.07 6.13
CA LEU A 111 2.48 6.21 7.54
C LEU A 111 2.65 4.91 8.33
N VAL A 112 2.40 3.76 7.69
CA VAL A 112 2.53 2.44 8.34
C VAL A 112 3.88 1.78 8.11
N GLY A 113 4.84 2.48 7.50
CA GLY A 113 6.22 2.00 7.33
C GLY A 113 6.40 0.90 6.27
N ASN A 114 5.42 0.65 5.41
CA ASN A 114 5.55 -0.33 4.32
C ASN A 114 6.32 0.27 3.12
N LEU A 115 7.64 0.40 3.28
CA LEU A 115 8.52 1.05 2.31
C LEU A 115 8.49 0.40 0.93
N LEU A 116 8.28 -0.91 0.85
CA LEU A 116 8.25 -1.63 -0.42
C LEU A 116 7.02 -1.21 -1.25
N CYS A 117 5.85 -1.13 -0.62
CA CYS A 117 4.65 -0.59 -1.27
C CYS A 117 4.81 0.90 -1.62
N VAL A 118 5.48 1.70 -0.80
CA VAL A 118 5.77 3.11 -1.12
C VAL A 118 6.59 3.23 -2.40
N VAL A 119 7.66 2.44 -2.55
CA VAL A 119 8.50 2.45 -3.76
C VAL A 119 7.67 2.05 -4.98
N LEU A 120 6.89 0.97 -4.90
CA LEU A 120 6.03 0.55 -6.00
C LEU A 120 4.97 1.60 -6.37
N ALA A 121 4.40 2.28 -5.38
CA ALA A 121 3.45 3.35 -5.61
C ALA A 121 4.09 4.55 -6.32
N ILE A 122 5.32 4.93 -5.96
CA ILE A 122 6.09 5.98 -6.66
C ILE A 122 6.34 5.59 -8.12
N LEU A 123 6.76 4.34 -8.38
CA LEU A 123 6.93 3.83 -9.74
C LEU A 123 5.62 3.84 -10.52
N GLY A 124 4.52 3.48 -9.86
CA GLY A 124 3.17 3.55 -10.40
C GLY A 124 2.83 4.96 -10.83
N VAL A 125 2.96 5.95 -9.94
CA VAL A 125 2.70 7.37 -10.27
C VAL A 125 3.56 7.85 -11.44
N TYR A 126 4.84 7.47 -11.50
CA TYR A 126 5.72 7.83 -12.62
C TYR A 126 5.25 7.22 -13.94
N ARG A 127 4.87 5.94 -13.94
CA ARG A 127 4.39 5.20 -15.11
C ARG A 127 2.93 5.45 -15.47
N ALA A 128 2.16 6.11 -14.61
CA ALA A 128 0.78 6.50 -14.90
C ALA A 128 0.65 7.34 -16.18
N LYS A 129 1.73 8.04 -16.61
CA LYS A 129 1.77 8.80 -17.87
C LYS A 129 1.58 7.92 -19.12
N ALA A 130 1.89 6.62 -19.05
CA ALA A 130 1.74 5.67 -20.14
C ALA A 130 0.29 5.21 -20.36
N LEU A 131 -0.61 5.46 -19.40
CA LEU A 131 -2.03 5.12 -19.53
C LEU A 131 -2.78 6.19 -20.35
N PRO A 132 -3.79 5.78 -21.13
CA PRO A 132 -4.62 6.72 -21.89
C PRO A 132 -5.34 7.68 -20.94
N LYS A 133 -5.41 8.95 -21.34
CA LYS A 133 -6.31 9.93 -20.72
C LYS A 133 -7.71 9.69 -21.26
N THR A 134 -8.43 8.77 -20.64
CA THR A 134 -9.82 8.47 -20.99
C THR A 134 -10.74 9.48 -20.31
N GLN A 135 -11.72 10.06 -21.04
CA GLN A 135 -12.78 10.92 -20.47
C GLN A 135 -13.78 10.16 -19.59
N ALA A 136 -13.63 8.83 -19.47
CA ALA A 136 -14.45 8.00 -18.60
C ALA A 136 -14.40 8.52 -17.15
N SER A 137 -15.57 8.59 -16.52
CA SER A 137 -15.70 9.02 -15.12
C SER A 137 -14.79 8.18 -14.21
N VAL A 138 -14.20 8.85 -13.22
CA VAL A 138 -13.36 8.19 -12.21
C VAL A 138 -14.24 7.20 -11.44
N ASN A 139 -13.74 6.00 -11.15
CA ASN A 139 -14.53 5.00 -10.43
C ASN A 139 -14.70 5.44 -8.96
N PRO A 140 -15.92 5.85 -8.54
CA PRO A 140 -16.12 6.48 -7.24
C PRO A 140 -15.93 5.50 -6.09
N ILE A 141 -16.27 4.22 -6.31
CA ILE A 141 -16.11 3.16 -5.31
C ILE A 141 -14.62 2.92 -5.03
N MET A 142 -13.79 2.93 -6.08
CA MET A 142 -12.34 2.77 -5.93
C MET A 142 -11.70 3.95 -5.20
N MET A 143 -12.16 5.17 -5.48
CA MET A 143 -11.71 6.36 -4.75
C MET A 143 -12.11 6.30 -3.28
N ALA A 144 -13.38 5.99 -3.00
CA ALA A 144 -13.90 5.88 -1.64
C ALA A 144 -13.13 4.82 -0.84
N ALA A 145 -12.87 3.65 -1.42
CA ALA A 145 -12.07 2.60 -0.77
C ALA A 145 -10.64 3.05 -0.47
N SER A 146 -10.00 3.76 -1.42
CA SER A 146 -8.63 4.27 -1.22
C SER A 146 -8.57 5.36 -0.16
N ILE A 147 -9.54 6.26 -0.13
CA ILE A 147 -9.65 7.32 0.89
C ILE A 147 -9.92 6.69 2.26
N ALA A 148 -10.88 5.78 2.36
CA ALA A 148 -11.21 5.10 3.61
C ALA A 148 -9.98 4.38 4.18
N ALA A 149 -9.24 3.66 3.34
CA ALA A 149 -7.98 3.04 3.75
C ALA A 149 -6.96 4.08 4.24
N ALA A 150 -6.74 5.17 3.49
CA ALA A 150 -5.80 6.22 3.90
C ALA A 150 -6.18 6.87 5.24
N VAL A 151 -7.47 7.14 5.48
CA VAL A 151 -7.98 7.69 6.74
C VAL A 151 -7.77 6.70 7.89
N LEU A 152 -8.05 5.41 7.68
CA LEU A 152 -7.85 4.38 8.70
C LEU A 152 -6.36 4.20 9.04
N LEU A 153 -5.48 4.18 8.04
CA LEU A 153 -4.02 4.10 8.24
C LEU A 153 -3.49 5.34 8.96
N LEU A 154 -4.01 6.53 8.64
CA LEU A 154 -3.69 7.77 9.36
C LEU A 154 -4.15 7.70 10.82
N GLY A 155 -5.37 7.22 11.08
CA GLY A 155 -5.86 7.01 12.43
C GLY A 155 -4.97 6.04 13.23
N CYS A 156 -4.56 4.93 12.60
CA CYS A 156 -3.63 3.96 13.22
C CYS A 156 -2.27 4.60 13.54
N PHE A 157 -1.73 5.41 12.63
CA PHE A 157 -0.48 6.14 12.85
C PHE A 157 -0.60 7.12 14.03
N MET A 158 -1.70 7.88 14.11
CA MET A 158 -1.94 8.78 15.25
C MET A 158 -2.05 8.03 16.58
N LEU A 159 -2.67 6.84 16.59
CA LEU A 159 -2.72 5.99 17.79
C LEU A 159 -1.34 5.46 18.19
N ILE A 160 -0.49 5.11 17.22
CA ILE A 160 0.91 4.72 17.50
C ILE A 160 1.66 5.87 18.15
N LEU A 161 1.56 7.08 17.58
CA LEU A 161 2.20 8.26 18.16
C LEU A 161 1.71 8.49 19.60
N LEU A 162 0.40 8.41 19.85
CA LEU A 162 -0.17 8.59 21.19
C LEU A 162 0.27 7.51 22.20
N LEU A 163 0.69 6.32 21.75
CA LEU A 163 1.23 5.29 22.62
C LEU A 163 2.71 5.50 22.96
N GLU A 164 3.46 6.21 22.11
CA GLU A 164 4.88 6.47 22.29
C GLU A 164 5.17 7.76 23.10
N PHE A 165 4.16 8.60 23.33
CA PHE A 165 4.22 9.82 24.15
C PHE A 165 3.42 9.65 25.46
#